data_AF-A0A166JC04-F1
#
_entry.id   AF-A0A166JC04-F1
#
_cell.length_a   1.000
_cell.length_b   1.000
_cell.length_c   1.000
_cell.angle_alpha   90.00
_cell.angle_beta   90.00
_cell.angle_gamma   90.00
#
_symmetry.space_group_name_H-M   'P 1'
#
loop_
_entity.id
_entity.type
_entity.pdbx_description
1 polymer ?
#
loop_
_entity_poly.entity_id
_entity_poly.type
_entity_poly.pdbx_seq_one_letter_code
_entity_poly.pdbx_strand_id
1 'polypeptide(L)'
;MAGPSTLEPAVTMHRKHMPIKKADGEPFTRHDIQYDFLHAIFSDTTKVFTELKGHGLGSNPKLSFGEVYINALIRSSKCSKGLRDKMFENREFAHDFAKLALLANVGRVNSTQAFFPEMRTAMKTYHPIPSLQHTDGNLQDAPRIKTCLRGCFLPDESLSTAPSAPHDILAKAESGKRPSTSVVNLITVLASHTVLVGINHFPEKLGYDFLDLFLPIPVPSAQRARAFLWLMFHYLEGPHEFNPYGDEYSQSHPGQAPFLLEVDPAELAHENVDTLADTTWGEKMAVRRANFLERQSEAEARDKDAGFKEESLASFTRSAREAEGVSRQSTPMAAPKHPRKERASRHVNTYRGPAPDVYYHELDVNAPRSAYPHEPVSPLQPEITMFEHAWNTTLKQDPLADSDGDDQDQNIKLDYERRLYILNNIRGREPTPDHIENGNRRQPILIS
;
A
#
# COMPACT_ATOMS: atom_id res chain seq x y z
N MET A 1 8.83 7.39 -54.88
CA MET A 1 8.66 8.63 -54.09
C MET A 1 7.60 8.34 -53.03
N ALA A 2 7.98 7.74 -51.92
CA ALA A 2 7.10 7.56 -50.76
C ALA A 2 7.53 8.62 -49.74
N GLY A 3 6.60 9.52 -49.38
CA GLY A 3 6.86 10.60 -48.44
C GLY A 3 7.13 10.09 -47.02
N PRO A 4 7.74 10.90 -46.16
CA PRO A 4 8.01 10.52 -44.78
C PRO A 4 6.69 10.46 -44.00
N SER A 5 6.40 9.31 -43.40
CA SER A 5 5.32 9.15 -42.43
C SER A 5 5.64 9.99 -41.19
N THR A 6 4.90 11.07 -41.03
CA THR A 6 4.88 11.87 -39.81
C THR A 6 4.32 11.00 -38.69
N LEU A 7 5.18 10.60 -37.75
CA LEU A 7 4.75 10.01 -36.49
C LEU A 7 4.04 11.11 -35.69
N GLU A 8 2.72 11.02 -35.59
CA GLU A 8 1.90 11.82 -34.68
C GLU A 8 2.44 11.66 -33.24
N PRO A 9 2.58 12.74 -32.46
CA PRO A 9 2.98 12.63 -31.07
C PRO A 9 1.88 11.94 -30.29
N ALA A 10 2.17 10.75 -29.77
CA ALA A 10 1.28 10.04 -28.87
C ALA A 10 1.03 10.92 -27.64
N VAL A 11 -0.18 11.46 -27.51
CA VAL A 11 -0.63 12.14 -26.29
C VAL A 11 -0.54 11.12 -25.16
N THR A 12 0.39 11.36 -24.22
CA THR A 12 0.67 10.48 -23.10
C THR A 12 -0.55 10.40 -22.19
N MET A 13 -1.36 9.34 -22.35
CA MET A 13 -2.33 8.97 -21.33
C MET A 13 -1.54 8.63 -20.07
N HIS A 14 -1.73 9.40 -19.00
CA HIS A 14 -1.19 9.09 -17.67
C HIS A 14 -1.50 7.63 -17.33
N ARG A 15 -0.49 6.76 -17.43
CA ARG A 15 -0.65 5.34 -17.09
C ARG A 15 -0.93 5.29 -15.60
N LYS A 16 -2.07 4.72 -15.21
CA LYS A 16 -2.33 4.47 -13.79
C LYS A 16 -1.32 3.43 -13.31
N HIS A 17 -0.28 3.86 -12.59
CA HIS A 17 0.65 2.95 -11.93
C HIS A 17 -0.12 2.15 -10.89
N MET A 18 -0.40 0.90 -11.23
CA MET A 18 -1.13 -0.01 -10.37
C MET A 18 -0.18 -1.04 -9.76
N PRO A 19 -0.53 -1.61 -8.60
CA PRO A 19 0.10 -2.81 -8.10
C PRO A 19 0.08 -3.93 -9.15
N ILE A 20 1.05 -4.83 -9.09
CA ILE A 20 1.05 -6.07 -9.86
C ILE A 20 -0.24 -6.84 -9.51
N LYS A 21 -0.98 -7.36 -10.49
CA LYS A 21 -2.22 -8.10 -10.24
C LYS A 21 -2.13 -9.47 -10.91
N LYS A 22 -2.29 -10.53 -10.12
CA LYS A 22 -2.34 -11.92 -10.57
C LYS A 22 -3.39 -12.68 -9.77
N ALA A 23 -3.75 -13.88 -10.20
CA ALA A 23 -4.66 -14.74 -9.44
C ALA A 23 -4.00 -15.27 -8.16
N ASP A 24 -4.79 -15.66 -7.15
CA ASP A 24 -4.24 -16.30 -5.94
C ASP A 24 -3.44 -17.55 -6.29
N GLY A 25 -2.27 -17.70 -5.69
CA GLY A 25 -1.33 -18.78 -5.95
C GLY A 25 -0.46 -18.59 -7.19
N GLU A 26 -0.76 -17.63 -8.06
CA GLU A 26 0.03 -17.39 -9.27
C GLU A 26 1.37 -16.68 -8.93
N PRO A 27 2.52 -17.20 -9.40
CA PRO A 27 3.83 -16.63 -9.10
C PRO A 27 4.02 -15.26 -9.75
N PHE A 28 4.72 -14.36 -9.07
CA PHE A 28 5.30 -13.18 -9.70
C PHE A 28 6.59 -13.57 -10.42
N THR A 29 6.58 -13.45 -11.74
CA THR A 29 7.72 -13.73 -12.62
C THR A 29 8.76 -12.64 -12.52
N ARG A 30 9.97 -12.91 -13.03
CA ARG A 30 10.99 -11.88 -13.24
C ARG A 30 10.49 -10.72 -14.07
N HIS A 31 9.65 -10.98 -15.09
CA HIS A 31 9.01 -9.94 -15.89
C HIS A 31 8.02 -9.12 -15.06
N ASP A 32 7.18 -9.73 -14.22
CA ASP A 32 6.20 -8.99 -13.41
C ASP A 32 6.86 -7.96 -12.48
N ILE A 33 7.98 -8.36 -11.87
CA ILE A 33 8.72 -7.55 -10.89
C ILE A 33 9.81 -6.67 -11.51
N GLN A 34 10.10 -6.84 -12.81
CA GLN A 34 11.23 -6.20 -13.50
C GLN A 34 12.56 -6.53 -12.83
N TYR A 35 12.84 -7.83 -12.69
CA TYR A 35 13.99 -8.37 -11.94
C TYR A 35 15.32 -7.77 -12.36
N ASP A 36 15.62 -7.66 -13.66
CA ASP A 36 16.94 -7.21 -14.12
C ASP A 36 17.19 -5.73 -13.81
N PHE A 37 16.13 -4.92 -13.81
CA PHE A 37 16.19 -3.53 -13.36
C PHE A 37 16.51 -3.45 -11.86
N LEU A 38 15.79 -4.23 -11.04
CA LEU A 38 16.06 -4.32 -9.60
C LEU A 38 17.46 -4.87 -9.33
N HIS A 39 17.88 -5.89 -10.08
CA HIS A 39 19.19 -6.49 -9.96
C HIS A 39 20.27 -5.44 -10.26
N ALA A 40 20.18 -4.73 -11.38
CA ALA A 40 21.12 -3.68 -11.76
C ALA A 40 21.26 -2.57 -10.69
N ILE A 41 20.16 -2.16 -10.05
CA ILE A 41 20.18 -1.19 -8.94
C ILE A 41 20.96 -1.73 -7.74
N PHE A 42 20.69 -2.96 -7.32
CA PHE A 42 21.25 -3.51 -6.09
C PHE A 42 22.61 -4.19 -6.27
N SER A 43 23.00 -4.54 -7.50
CA SER A 43 24.34 -5.03 -7.84
C SER A 43 25.34 -3.91 -8.05
N ASP A 44 24.89 -2.67 -8.22
CA ASP A 44 25.78 -1.51 -8.31
C ASP A 44 26.60 -1.34 -7.02
N THR A 45 27.92 -1.24 -7.20
CA THR A 45 28.90 -1.11 -6.12
C THR A 45 29.45 0.30 -5.98
N THR A 46 28.89 1.28 -6.69
CA THR A 46 29.42 2.64 -6.79
C THR A 46 29.24 3.37 -5.45
N LYS A 47 30.34 3.62 -4.73
CA LYS A 47 30.34 4.16 -3.36
C LYS A 47 30.28 5.68 -3.34
N VAL A 48 29.07 6.22 -3.46
CA VAL A 48 28.87 7.67 -3.70
C VAL A 48 27.82 8.32 -2.80
N PHE A 49 27.03 7.52 -2.08
CA PHE A 49 26.01 8.01 -1.15
C PHE A 49 26.58 8.21 0.24
N THR A 50 26.27 9.34 0.86
CA THR A 50 26.71 9.71 2.20
C THR A 50 25.99 8.85 3.24
N GLU A 51 26.74 8.06 3.99
CA GLU A 51 26.19 7.34 5.14
C GLU A 51 26.00 8.26 6.34
N LEU A 52 24.91 8.03 7.07
CA LEU A 52 24.64 8.73 8.31
C LEU A 52 25.40 8.04 9.47
N LYS A 53 26.40 8.69 10.07
CA LYS A 53 27.03 8.19 11.32
C LYS A 53 26.66 9.01 12.55
N GLY A 54 26.48 8.29 13.65
CA GLY A 54 26.58 8.83 15.01
C GLY A 54 27.99 9.39 15.24
N HIS A 55 28.05 10.54 15.91
CA HIS A 55 29.24 11.31 16.25
C HIS A 55 30.53 10.49 16.43
N GLY A 56 31.55 10.77 15.62
CA GLY A 56 32.94 10.39 15.93
C GLY A 56 33.85 10.15 14.72
N LEU A 57 34.73 11.13 14.46
CA LEU A 57 36.04 11.05 13.77
C LEU A 57 36.08 10.40 12.37
N GLY A 58 36.13 11.26 11.35
CA GLY A 58 36.49 10.90 9.96
C GLY A 58 35.46 11.36 8.93
N SER A 59 35.89 11.53 7.67
CA SER A 59 34.98 11.67 6.52
C SER A 59 34.03 10.46 6.49
N ASN A 60 32.72 10.71 6.38
CA ASN A 60 31.73 9.63 6.36
C ASN A 60 32.05 8.66 5.22
N PRO A 61 32.04 7.33 5.48
CA PRO A 61 32.23 6.38 4.40
C PRO A 61 31.10 6.55 3.37
N LYS A 62 31.47 6.67 2.11
CA LYS A 62 30.50 6.61 1.02
C LYS A 62 30.07 5.16 0.81
N LEU A 63 28.79 4.94 0.56
CA LEU A 63 28.18 3.64 0.36
C LEU A 63 27.54 3.55 -1.04
N SER A 64 27.27 2.33 -1.51
CA SER A 64 26.43 2.13 -2.69
C SER A 64 24.95 2.25 -2.35
N PHE A 65 24.11 2.42 -3.37
CA PHE A 65 22.66 2.54 -3.16
C PHE A 65 22.11 1.35 -2.36
N GLY A 66 22.50 0.13 -2.76
CA GLY A 66 22.05 -1.10 -2.10
C GLY A 66 22.39 -1.12 -0.62
N GLU A 67 23.59 -0.68 -0.24
CA GLU A 67 24.00 -0.59 1.16
C GLU A 67 23.20 0.46 1.94
N VAL A 68 23.04 1.67 1.40
CA VAL A 68 22.26 2.72 2.08
C VAL A 68 20.81 2.28 2.28
N TYR A 69 20.21 1.64 1.27
CA TYR A 69 18.83 1.17 1.34
C TYR A 69 18.66 0.03 2.35
N ILE A 70 19.53 -1.00 2.30
CA ILE A 70 19.53 -2.10 3.28
C ILE A 70 19.78 -1.59 4.70
N ASN A 71 20.74 -0.68 4.87
CA ASN A 71 21.03 -0.07 6.17
C ASN A 71 19.83 0.72 6.71
N ALA A 72 19.09 1.43 5.85
CA ALA A 72 17.85 2.11 6.26
C ALA A 72 16.79 1.12 6.77
N LEU A 73 16.59 0.00 6.06
CA LEU A 73 15.66 -1.06 6.48
C LEU A 73 16.05 -1.68 7.83
N ILE A 74 17.33 -2.03 7.99
CA ILE A 74 17.88 -2.60 9.24
C ILE A 74 17.70 -1.63 10.42
N ARG A 75 17.92 -0.33 10.19
CA ARG A 75 17.79 0.72 11.22
C ARG A 75 16.36 1.13 11.52
N SER A 76 15.38 0.70 10.73
CA SER A 76 13.98 1.04 10.94
C SER A 76 13.55 0.73 12.38
N SER A 77 12.88 1.71 13.00
CA SER A 77 12.25 1.55 14.32
C SER A 77 11.11 0.52 14.32
N LYS A 78 10.66 0.12 13.13
CA LYS A 78 9.58 -0.84 12.89
C LYS A 78 10.07 -2.14 12.26
N CYS A 79 11.38 -2.32 12.06
CA CYS A 79 11.95 -3.61 11.66
C CYS A 79 12.00 -4.55 12.87
N SER A 80 11.33 -5.70 12.76
CA SER A 80 11.35 -6.73 13.81
C SER A 80 12.77 -7.27 14.01
N LYS A 81 13.07 -7.73 15.24
CA LYS A 81 14.37 -8.31 15.57
C LYS A 81 14.72 -9.48 14.65
N GLY A 82 13.81 -10.43 14.47
CA GLY A 82 14.06 -11.61 13.62
C GLY A 82 14.29 -11.28 12.14
N LEU A 83 13.61 -10.27 11.59
CA LEU A 83 13.87 -9.80 10.23
C LEU A 83 15.25 -9.14 10.13
N ARG A 84 15.59 -8.32 11.13
CA ARG A 84 16.87 -7.62 11.24
C ARG A 84 18.05 -8.60 11.31
N ASP A 85 17.96 -9.58 12.22
CA ASP A 85 18.98 -10.60 12.43
C ASP A 85 19.21 -11.40 11.13
N LYS A 86 18.14 -11.79 10.42
CA LYS A 86 18.25 -12.45 9.11
C LYS A 86 18.94 -11.62 8.04
N MET A 87 18.63 -10.32 7.94
CA MET A 87 19.30 -9.43 7.00
C MET A 87 20.80 -9.24 7.32
N PHE A 88 21.18 -9.31 8.61
CA PHE A 88 22.58 -9.28 9.02
C PHE A 88 23.31 -10.59 8.72
N GLU A 89 22.67 -11.73 8.96
CA GLU A 89 23.26 -13.06 8.79
C GLU A 89 23.38 -13.47 7.32
N ASN A 90 22.40 -13.12 6.49
CA ASN A 90 22.34 -13.53 5.10
C ASN A 90 22.23 -12.32 4.15
N ARG A 91 23.34 -12.04 3.47
CA ARG A 91 23.43 -10.93 2.50
C ARG A 91 22.51 -11.12 1.30
N GLU A 92 22.36 -12.33 0.78
CA GLU A 92 21.47 -12.61 -0.35
C GLU A 92 20.01 -12.32 0.04
N PHE A 93 19.59 -12.80 1.21
CA PHE A 93 18.27 -12.49 1.76
C PHE A 93 18.06 -10.98 1.94
N ALA A 94 19.07 -10.24 2.43
CA ALA A 94 18.97 -8.79 2.57
C ALA A 94 18.77 -8.09 1.22
N HIS A 95 19.47 -8.52 0.17
CA HIS A 95 19.28 -8.00 -1.18
C HIS A 95 17.89 -8.33 -1.73
N ASP A 96 17.41 -9.57 -1.58
CA ASP A 96 16.10 -9.97 -2.10
C ASP A 96 14.95 -9.30 -1.36
N PHE A 97 15.06 -9.18 -0.04
CA PHE A 97 14.13 -8.38 0.77
C PHE A 97 14.14 -6.91 0.35
N ALA A 98 15.32 -6.33 0.08
CA ALA A 98 15.44 -4.94 -0.33
C ALA A 98 14.79 -4.67 -1.70
N LYS A 99 14.94 -5.58 -2.67
CA LYS A 99 14.24 -5.50 -3.97
C LYS A 99 12.72 -5.51 -3.78
N LEU A 100 12.20 -6.40 -2.94
CA LEU A 100 10.77 -6.46 -2.63
C LEU A 100 10.28 -5.22 -1.88
N ALA A 101 11.07 -4.73 -0.92
CA ALA A 101 10.79 -3.52 -0.18
C ALA A 101 10.75 -2.29 -1.10
N LEU A 102 11.64 -2.21 -2.09
CA LEU A 102 11.63 -1.15 -3.09
C LEU A 102 10.33 -1.15 -3.91
N LEU A 103 9.86 -2.31 -4.37
CA LEU A 103 8.57 -2.44 -5.06
C LEU A 103 7.38 -2.04 -4.18
N ALA A 104 7.41 -2.40 -2.89
CA ALA A 104 6.40 -1.97 -1.94
C ALA A 104 6.43 -0.45 -1.70
N ASN A 105 7.61 0.16 -1.72
CA ASN A 105 7.83 1.58 -1.51
C ASN A 105 7.26 2.42 -2.66
N VAL A 106 7.41 1.95 -3.91
CA VAL A 106 6.81 2.60 -5.09
C VAL A 106 5.37 2.17 -5.37
N GLY A 107 4.77 1.35 -4.50
CA GLY A 107 3.37 0.93 -4.62
C GLY A 107 3.09 -0.19 -5.63
N ARG A 108 4.12 -0.83 -6.19
CA ARG A 108 3.97 -2.01 -7.07
C ARG A 108 3.54 -3.26 -6.30
N VAL A 109 3.85 -3.32 -5.02
CA VAL A 109 3.36 -4.35 -4.09
C VAL A 109 2.32 -3.76 -3.13
N ASN A 110 1.09 -4.30 -3.16
CA ASN A 110 -0.03 -3.81 -2.36
C ASN A 110 -0.15 -4.55 -1.01
N SER A 111 -0.98 -4.04 -0.10
CA SER A 111 -1.15 -4.63 1.25
C SER A 111 -1.91 -5.95 1.27
N THR A 112 -2.62 -6.30 0.20
CA THR A 112 -3.37 -7.57 0.10
C THR A 112 -2.47 -8.72 -0.36
N GLN A 113 -1.29 -8.43 -0.91
CA GLN A 113 -0.33 -9.43 -1.36
C GLN A 113 0.46 -10.04 -0.21
N ALA A 114 0.53 -11.37 -0.24
CA ALA A 114 1.26 -12.19 0.70
C ALA A 114 2.29 -13.06 0.00
N PHE A 115 3.41 -13.30 0.68
CA PHE A 115 4.55 -14.05 0.13
C PHE A 115 4.82 -15.36 0.89
N PHE A 116 3.85 -15.81 1.70
CA PHE A 116 3.86 -17.10 2.38
C PHE A 116 2.52 -17.85 2.22
N PRO A 117 2.55 -19.16 1.97
CA PRO A 117 1.36 -19.93 1.59
C PRO A 117 0.36 -20.15 2.73
N GLU A 118 0.80 -20.04 4.00
CA GLU A 118 0.01 -20.35 5.20
C GLU A 118 -1.03 -19.28 5.60
N MET A 119 -1.29 -18.27 4.76
CA MET A 119 -2.28 -17.22 5.04
C MET A 119 -3.71 -17.77 5.00
N ARG A 120 -4.45 -17.60 6.10
CA ARG A 120 -5.83 -18.08 6.29
C ARG A 120 -6.92 -17.05 5.93
N THR A 121 -6.55 -15.78 5.77
CA THR A 121 -7.52 -14.68 5.59
C THR A 121 -7.94 -14.52 4.12
N ALA A 122 -9.26 -14.52 3.88
CA ALA A 122 -9.87 -14.43 2.53
C ALA A 122 -9.56 -13.11 1.78
N MET A 123 -9.13 -12.06 2.50
CA MET A 123 -8.78 -10.76 1.91
C MET A 123 -7.33 -10.66 1.42
N LYS A 124 -6.52 -11.71 1.60
CA LYS A 124 -5.12 -11.73 1.15
C LYS A 124 -4.93 -12.71 0.00
N THR A 125 -4.15 -12.30 -1.00
CA THR A 125 -3.76 -13.14 -2.13
C THR A 125 -2.29 -13.54 -2.01
N TYR A 126 -2.02 -14.84 -2.03
CA TYR A 126 -0.67 -15.40 -2.00
C TYR A 126 -0.05 -15.39 -3.38
N HIS A 127 1.17 -14.86 -3.49
CA HIS A 127 1.95 -14.85 -4.71
C HIS A 127 3.39 -15.25 -4.39
N PRO A 128 3.85 -16.47 -4.74
CA PRO A 128 5.27 -16.78 -4.66
C PRO A 128 6.08 -15.85 -5.57
N ILE A 129 7.29 -15.46 -5.16
CA ILE A 129 8.24 -14.73 -6.00
C ILE A 129 9.50 -15.59 -6.14
N PRO A 130 9.52 -16.56 -7.07
CA PRO A 130 10.60 -17.54 -7.16
C PRO A 130 11.97 -16.89 -7.25
N SER A 131 12.07 -15.81 -8.04
CA SER A 131 13.32 -15.10 -8.30
C SER A 131 13.90 -14.35 -7.08
N LEU A 132 13.16 -14.23 -5.97
CA LEU A 132 13.57 -13.55 -4.74
C LEU A 132 13.49 -14.48 -3.50
N GLN A 133 13.00 -15.70 -3.65
CA GLN A 133 12.75 -16.65 -2.55
C GLN A 133 13.67 -17.88 -2.65
N HIS A 134 14.87 -17.72 -3.22
CA HIS A 134 15.86 -18.78 -3.32
C HIS A 134 16.49 -19.15 -1.98
N THR A 135 16.49 -18.22 -1.03
CA THR A 135 16.98 -18.44 0.34
C THR A 135 15.84 -18.93 1.24
N ASP A 136 16.17 -19.67 2.30
CA ASP A 136 15.22 -20.32 3.23
C ASP A 136 14.45 -19.33 4.15
N GLY A 137 14.23 -18.11 3.67
CA GLY A 137 13.63 -17.00 4.39
C GLY A 137 12.27 -16.59 3.81
N ASN A 138 11.24 -16.63 4.65
CA ASN A 138 9.99 -15.93 4.38
C ASN A 138 10.26 -14.40 4.27
N LEU A 139 9.98 -13.82 3.10
CA LEU A 139 10.18 -12.40 2.78
C LEU A 139 9.22 -11.42 3.51
N GLN A 140 8.44 -11.91 4.49
CA GLN A 140 7.33 -11.20 5.15
C GLN A 140 6.16 -10.93 4.18
N ASP A 141 5.02 -10.45 4.68
CA ASP A 141 3.94 -9.93 3.83
C ASP A 141 4.06 -8.42 3.61
N ALA A 142 3.37 -7.92 2.59
CA ALA A 142 3.41 -6.52 2.23
C ALA A 142 3.04 -5.55 3.36
N PRO A 143 2.06 -5.82 4.26
CA PRO A 143 1.80 -4.97 5.42
C PRO A 143 3.01 -4.80 6.36
N ARG A 144 3.75 -5.89 6.62
CA ARG A 144 4.96 -5.84 7.47
C ARG A 144 6.09 -5.09 6.78
N ILE A 145 6.27 -5.29 5.48
CA ILE A 145 7.23 -4.52 4.66
C ILE A 145 6.91 -3.03 4.72
N LYS A 146 5.65 -2.64 4.46
CA LYS A 146 5.21 -1.24 4.53
C LYS A 146 5.37 -0.65 5.92
N THR A 147 5.11 -1.43 6.96
CA THR A 147 5.32 -1.01 8.35
C THR A 147 6.81 -0.76 8.64
N CYS A 148 7.70 -1.63 8.13
CA CYS A 148 9.15 -1.43 8.21
C CYS A 148 9.59 -0.14 7.49
N LEU A 149 9.10 0.09 6.26
CA LEU A 149 9.40 1.29 5.48
C LEU A 149 8.98 2.58 6.21
N ARG A 150 7.80 2.59 6.84
CA ARG A 150 7.32 3.72 7.67
C ARG A 150 8.18 4.03 8.89
N GLY A 151 9.10 3.15 9.29
CA GLY A 151 10.05 3.39 10.37
C GLY A 151 11.44 3.86 9.91
N CYS A 152 11.66 4.01 8.59
CA CYS A 152 12.95 4.37 8.00
C CYS A 152 13.13 5.89 7.92
N PHE A 153 13.40 6.52 9.05
CA PHE A 153 13.68 7.96 9.13
C PHE A 153 15.14 8.24 9.46
N LEU A 154 15.63 9.40 9.04
CA LEU A 154 16.83 9.95 9.65
C LEU A 154 16.53 10.39 11.11
N PRO A 155 17.54 10.44 12.01
CA PRO A 155 17.36 10.86 13.39
C PRO A 155 16.67 12.23 13.53
N ASP A 156 17.00 13.18 12.67
CA ASP A 156 16.40 14.51 12.72
C ASP A 156 14.97 14.53 12.13
N GLU A 157 14.67 13.65 11.19
CA GLU A 157 13.31 13.41 10.66
C GLU A 157 12.43 12.62 11.62
N SER A 158 13.01 11.95 12.61
CA SER A 158 12.21 11.34 13.68
C SER A 158 11.69 12.37 14.68
N LEU A 159 12.35 13.53 14.76
CA LEU A 159 12.04 14.63 15.67
C LEU A 159 11.25 15.77 14.98
N SER A 160 11.32 15.85 13.66
CA SER A 160 10.70 16.90 12.83
C SER A 160 10.00 16.29 11.62
N THR A 161 9.08 17.00 10.99
CA THR A 161 8.39 16.48 9.81
C THR A 161 9.38 16.21 8.66
N ALA A 162 9.42 14.97 8.17
CA ALA A 162 10.18 14.59 6.99
C ALA A 162 9.74 15.43 5.77
N PRO A 163 10.66 15.78 4.85
CA PRO A 163 10.29 16.56 3.67
C PRO A 163 9.31 15.77 2.81
N SER A 164 8.28 16.45 2.30
CA SER A 164 7.15 15.80 1.63
C SER A 164 7.08 16.06 0.12
N ALA A 165 7.82 17.06 -0.38
CA ALA A 165 7.89 17.39 -1.79
C ALA A 165 9.34 17.38 -2.30
N PRO A 166 9.57 17.15 -3.61
CA PRO A 166 10.93 17.11 -4.17
C PRO A 166 11.74 18.39 -3.94
N HIS A 167 11.09 19.56 -4.01
CA HIS A 167 11.77 20.84 -3.79
C HIS A 167 12.23 21.03 -2.33
N ASP A 168 11.48 20.53 -1.34
CA ASP A 168 11.90 20.54 0.07
C ASP A 168 13.18 19.73 0.29
N ILE A 169 13.30 18.60 -0.42
CA ILE A 169 14.47 17.72 -0.35
C ILE A 169 15.69 18.43 -0.94
N LEU A 170 15.54 19.07 -2.10
CA LEU A 170 16.62 19.85 -2.73
C LEU A 170 17.05 21.03 -1.84
N ALA A 171 16.10 21.77 -1.27
CA ALA A 171 16.41 22.86 -0.35
C ALA A 171 17.21 22.39 0.88
N LYS A 172 16.90 21.20 1.41
CA LYS A 172 17.71 20.58 2.47
C LYS A 172 19.12 20.22 1.99
N ALA A 173 19.26 19.65 0.79
CA ALA A 173 20.57 19.35 0.21
C ALA A 173 21.43 20.61 0.01
N GLU A 174 20.83 21.69 -0.50
CA GLU A 174 21.45 23.01 -0.70
C GLU A 174 21.86 23.69 0.62
N SER A 175 21.12 23.42 1.71
CA SER A 175 21.52 23.85 3.07
C SER A 175 22.72 23.09 3.65
N GLY A 176 23.33 22.19 2.88
CA GLY A 176 24.48 21.37 3.27
C GLY A 176 24.11 20.09 4.03
N LYS A 177 22.82 19.77 4.17
CA LYS A 177 22.38 18.53 4.82
C LYS A 177 22.51 17.35 3.86
N ARG A 178 23.41 16.41 4.18
CA ARG A 178 23.63 15.18 3.38
C ARG A 178 23.68 13.93 4.28
N PRO A 179 22.86 12.91 4.00
CA PRO A 179 21.77 12.91 3.02
C PRO A 179 20.68 13.91 3.42
N SER A 180 20.03 14.52 2.42
CA SER A 180 18.95 15.51 2.61
C SER A 180 17.72 14.91 3.30
N THR A 181 17.43 13.64 3.03
CA THR A 181 16.36 12.84 3.63
C THR A 181 16.73 11.35 3.65
N SER A 182 15.92 10.50 4.30
CA SER A 182 16.11 9.05 4.19
C SER A 182 15.86 8.57 2.75
N VAL A 183 16.62 7.60 2.26
CA VAL A 183 16.44 7.05 0.91
C VAL A 183 15.03 6.47 0.70
N VAL A 184 14.43 5.91 1.76
CA VAL A 184 13.06 5.38 1.74
C VAL A 184 12.04 6.51 1.57
N ASN A 185 12.22 7.62 2.30
CA ASN A 185 11.36 8.80 2.16
C ASN A 185 11.52 9.44 0.77
N LEU A 186 12.75 9.59 0.27
CA LEU A 186 12.97 10.11 -1.08
C LEU A 186 12.17 9.33 -2.13
N ILE A 187 12.30 8.01 -2.16
CA ILE A 187 11.58 7.18 -3.14
C ILE A 187 10.07 7.33 -2.99
N THR A 188 9.55 7.43 -1.75
CA THR A 188 8.13 7.68 -1.49
C THR A 188 7.68 9.03 -2.05
N VAL A 189 8.48 10.08 -1.84
CA VAL A 189 8.20 11.44 -2.32
C VAL A 189 8.23 11.48 -3.84
N LEU A 190 9.25 10.89 -4.49
CA LEU A 190 9.33 10.85 -5.96
C LEU A 190 8.18 10.04 -6.56
N ALA A 191 7.80 8.90 -5.97
CA ALA A 191 6.64 8.11 -6.39
C ALA A 191 5.34 8.91 -6.30
N SER A 192 5.15 9.66 -5.20
CA SER A 192 3.96 10.49 -5.00
C SER A 192 3.90 11.70 -5.94
N HIS A 193 5.04 12.13 -6.46
CA HIS A 193 5.19 13.27 -7.37
C HIS A 193 5.65 12.84 -8.77
N THR A 194 5.31 11.61 -9.19
CA THR A 194 5.89 10.97 -10.38
C THR A 194 5.86 11.86 -11.63
N VAL A 195 4.71 12.50 -11.89
CA VAL A 195 4.51 13.38 -13.06
C VAL A 195 5.44 14.59 -13.02
N LEU A 196 5.57 15.23 -11.85
CA LEU A 196 6.46 16.38 -11.69
C LEU A 196 7.93 15.98 -11.85
N VAL A 197 8.31 14.82 -11.31
CA VAL A 197 9.65 14.26 -11.49
C VAL A 197 9.91 13.98 -12.97
N GLY A 198 8.92 13.44 -13.70
CA GLY A 198 9.01 13.21 -15.13
C GLY A 198 9.27 14.48 -15.93
N ILE A 199 8.48 15.53 -15.69
CA ILE A 199 8.63 16.84 -16.34
C ILE A 199 10.01 17.45 -16.07
N ASN A 200 10.53 17.33 -14.85
CA ASN A 200 11.76 17.99 -14.46
C ASN A 200 13.02 17.23 -14.90
N HIS A 201 12.96 15.90 -14.99
CA HIS A 201 14.15 15.06 -15.12
C HIS A 201 14.21 14.23 -16.40
N PHE A 202 13.11 14.11 -17.15
CA PHE A 202 13.09 13.37 -18.41
C PHE A 202 12.73 14.29 -19.58
N PRO A 203 13.24 14.01 -20.79
CA PRO A 203 12.85 14.73 -21.99
C PRO A 203 11.34 14.63 -22.24
N GLU A 204 10.68 15.77 -22.45
CA GLU A 204 9.22 15.84 -22.68
C GLU A 204 8.75 14.89 -23.80
N LYS A 205 9.55 14.78 -24.87
CA LYS A 205 9.28 13.90 -26.02
C LYS A 205 9.13 12.42 -25.67
N LEU A 206 9.69 11.96 -24.56
CA LEU A 206 9.59 10.57 -24.13
C LEU A 206 8.31 10.30 -23.34
N GLY A 207 7.72 11.33 -22.73
CA GLY A 207 6.52 11.19 -21.92
C GLY A 207 6.66 10.26 -20.70
N TYR A 208 7.89 9.93 -20.28
CA TYR A 208 8.13 9.07 -19.12
C TYR A 208 8.04 9.83 -17.81
N ASP A 209 7.57 9.14 -16.78
CA ASP A 209 7.62 9.59 -15.40
C ASP A 209 8.49 8.67 -14.50
N PHE A 210 8.62 9.02 -13.22
CA PHE A 210 9.48 8.27 -12.29
C PHE A 210 9.05 6.81 -12.13
N LEU A 211 7.74 6.55 -12.12
CA LEU A 211 7.20 5.21 -11.90
C LEU A 211 7.26 4.35 -13.17
N ASP A 212 7.37 4.94 -14.36
CA ASP A 212 7.62 4.20 -15.60
C ASP A 212 8.95 3.43 -15.58
N LEU A 213 9.94 3.88 -14.81
CA LEU A 213 11.19 3.12 -14.59
C LEU A 213 10.94 1.72 -14.03
N PHE A 214 9.81 1.49 -13.33
CA PHE A 214 9.42 0.21 -12.72
C PHE A 214 8.46 -0.63 -13.58
N LEU A 215 8.22 -0.21 -14.84
CA LEU A 215 7.31 -0.87 -15.77
C LEU A 215 8.08 -1.50 -16.94
N PRO A 216 7.51 -2.48 -17.66
CA PRO A 216 8.09 -3.03 -18.89
C PRO A 216 7.95 -2.04 -20.06
N ILE A 217 8.65 -0.91 -19.97
CA ILE A 217 8.78 0.07 -21.06
C ILE A 217 9.88 -0.39 -22.04
N PRO A 218 9.90 0.10 -23.29
CA PRO A 218 10.89 -0.30 -24.30
C PRO A 218 12.29 0.30 -24.05
N VAL A 219 12.75 0.33 -22.80
CA VAL A 219 14.04 0.88 -22.37
C VAL A 219 14.80 -0.20 -21.59
N PRO A 220 16.07 -0.49 -21.93
CA PRO A 220 16.86 -1.52 -21.24
C PRO A 220 16.92 -1.33 -19.73
N SER A 221 16.85 -2.42 -18.98
CA SER A 221 16.83 -2.42 -17.51
C SER A 221 18.04 -1.71 -16.90
N ALA A 222 19.23 -1.85 -17.52
CA ALA A 222 20.44 -1.15 -17.09
C ALA A 222 20.33 0.38 -17.24
N GLN A 223 19.70 0.89 -18.32
CA GLN A 223 19.50 2.33 -18.51
C GLN A 223 18.50 2.89 -17.51
N ARG A 224 17.39 2.18 -17.30
CA ARG A 224 16.40 2.56 -16.26
C ARG A 224 17.05 2.60 -14.88
N ALA A 225 17.86 1.60 -14.54
CA ALA A 225 18.58 1.53 -13.26
C ALA A 225 19.55 2.70 -13.09
N ARG A 226 20.29 3.06 -14.14
CA ARG A 226 21.19 4.23 -14.15
C ARG A 226 20.42 5.53 -13.91
N ALA A 227 19.28 5.73 -14.58
CA ALA A 227 18.44 6.91 -14.37
C ALA A 227 17.85 6.97 -12.96
N PHE A 228 17.40 5.82 -12.42
CA PHE A 228 16.97 5.72 -11.02
C PHE A 228 18.09 6.12 -10.05
N LEU A 229 19.29 5.54 -10.20
CA LEU A 229 20.45 5.84 -9.35
C LEU A 229 20.90 7.30 -9.47
N TRP A 230 20.82 7.87 -10.68
CA TRP A 230 21.07 9.28 -10.91
C TRP A 230 20.09 10.16 -10.10
N LEU A 231 18.80 9.86 -10.12
CA LEU A 231 17.79 10.59 -9.34
C LEU A 231 18.05 10.45 -7.84
N MET A 232 18.37 9.25 -7.37
CA MET A 232 18.72 9.04 -5.96
C MET A 232 19.90 9.92 -5.54
N PHE A 233 20.96 9.97 -6.36
CA PHE A 233 22.13 10.80 -6.07
C PHE A 233 21.79 12.29 -6.11
N HIS A 234 21.08 12.75 -7.14
CA HIS A 234 20.70 14.14 -7.34
C HIS A 234 19.97 14.72 -6.13
N TYR A 235 19.01 13.97 -5.57
CA TYR A 235 18.23 14.43 -4.44
C TYR A 235 18.90 14.21 -3.08
N LEU A 236 19.67 13.13 -2.88
CA LEU A 236 20.31 12.84 -1.59
C LEU A 236 21.60 13.62 -1.36
N GLU A 237 22.41 13.77 -2.41
CA GLU A 237 23.73 14.42 -2.34
C GLU A 237 23.68 15.89 -2.79
N GLY A 238 22.72 16.24 -3.65
CA GLY A 238 22.45 17.60 -4.09
C GLY A 238 22.70 17.84 -5.58
N PRO A 239 22.05 18.85 -6.16
CA PRO A 239 22.00 19.06 -7.61
C PRO A 239 23.31 19.60 -8.21
N HIS A 240 24.20 20.15 -7.38
CA HIS A 240 25.47 20.74 -7.81
C HIS A 240 26.66 19.77 -7.69
N GLU A 241 26.43 18.58 -7.14
CA GLU A 241 27.47 17.54 -7.05
C GLU A 241 27.66 16.84 -8.40
N PHE A 242 28.89 16.40 -8.66
CA PHE A 242 29.16 15.57 -9.83
C PHE A 242 28.43 14.23 -9.68
N ASN A 243 27.41 14.02 -10.50
CA ASN A 243 26.61 12.79 -10.48
C ASN A 243 27.33 11.67 -11.26
N PRO A 244 27.83 10.63 -10.60
CA PRO A 244 28.61 9.55 -11.22
C PRO A 244 27.77 8.69 -12.17
N TYR A 245 26.45 8.77 -12.08
CA TYR A 245 25.54 8.07 -12.98
C TYR A 245 25.21 8.89 -14.23
N GLY A 246 25.73 10.11 -14.37
CA GLY A 246 25.49 10.97 -15.54
C GLY A 246 26.12 10.43 -16.82
N ASP A 247 25.45 10.65 -17.95
CA ASP A 247 25.92 10.45 -19.33
C ASP A 247 26.17 11.80 -20.04
N GLU A 248 26.51 11.76 -21.33
CA GLU A 248 26.70 12.97 -22.13
C GLU A 248 25.44 13.84 -22.20
N TYR A 249 24.25 13.22 -22.18
CA TYR A 249 22.98 13.93 -22.23
C TYR A 249 22.72 14.74 -20.95
N SER A 250 22.76 14.09 -19.79
CA SER A 250 22.57 14.74 -18.48
C SER A 250 23.66 15.77 -18.15
N GLN A 251 24.88 15.60 -18.68
CA GLN A 251 25.94 16.61 -18.57
C GLN A 251 25.65 17.86 -19.41
N SER A 252 25.01 17.71 -20.56
CA SER A 252 24.61 18.83 -21.44
C SER A 252 23.24 19.42 -21.10
N HIS A 253 22.44 18.74 -20.28
CA HIS A 253 21.10 19.15 -19.85
C HIS A 253 21.01 19.14 -18.32
N PRO A 254 21.54 20.18 -17.63
CA PRO A 254 21.52 20.26 -16.18
C PRO A 254 20.12 20.04 -15.60
N GLY A 255 20.02 19.16 -14.61
CA GLY A 255 18.74 18.76 -14.01
C GLY A 255 18.07 17.58 -14.70
N GLN A 256 18.49 17.14 -15.89
CA GLN A 256 17.93 15.94 -16.52
C GLN A 256 18.75 14.69 -16.21
N ALA A 257 18.06 13.57 -16.05
CA ALA A 257 18.65 12.26 -15.87
C ALA A 257 19.28 11.74 -17.19
N PRO A 258 20.10 10.67 -17.13
CA PRO A 258 20.61 10.02 -18.31
C PRO A 258 19.51 9.68 -19.32
N PHE A 259 19.84 9.80 -20.61
CA PHE A 259 18.86 9.63 -21.66
C PHE A 259 18.35 8.19 -21.68
N LEU A 260 17.02 8.03 -21.67
CA LEU A 260 16.36 6.74 -21.80
C LEU A 260 16.17 6.43 -23.28
N LEU A 261 17.09 5.65 -23.86
CA LEU A 261 17.00 5.24 -25.26
C LEU A 261 15.99 4.11 -25.39
N GLU A 262 14.93 4.38 -26.16
CA GLU A 262 14.00 3.34 -26.58
C GLU A 262 14.66 2.41 -27.60
N VAL A 263 14.50 1.10 -27.39
CA VAL A 263 15.01 0.05 -28.27
C VAL A 263 13.86 -0.82 -28.77
N ASP A 264 14.12 -1.63 -29.79
CA ASP A 264 13.13 -2.61 -30.26
C ASP A 264 12.81 -3.60 -29.12
N PRO A 265 11.52 -3.88 -28.82
CA PRO A 265 11.15 -4.84 -27.78
C PRO A 265 11.77 -6.23 -27.93
N ALA A 266 12.14 -6.65 -29.14
CA ALA A 266 12.84 -7.91 -29.37
C ALA A 266 14.26 -7.93 -28.76
N GLU A 267 14.93 -6.78 -28.66
CA GLU A 267 16.24 -6.68 -27.99
C GLU A 267 16.12 -6.92 -26.49
N LEU A 268 14.96 -6.57 -25.91
CA LEU A 268 14.66 -6.75 -24.49
C LEU A 268 14.19 -8.18 -24.14
N ALA A 269 14.02 -9.06 -25.13
CA ALA A 269 13.50 -10.41 -24.92
C ALA A 269 14.39 -11.30 -24.04
N HIS A 270 15.66 -10.93 -23.87
CA HIS A 270 16.61 -11.63 -22.99
C HIS A 270 16.59 -11.11 -21.55
N GLU A 271 15.97 -9.95 -21.31
CA GLU A 271 15.81 -9.41 -19.96
C GLU A 271 14.60 -10.04 -19.26
N ASN A 272 14.68 -10.18 -17.95
CA ASN A 272 13.61 -10.61 -17.07
C ASN A 272 13.06 -12.02 -17.38
N VAL A 273 13.91 -12.90 -17.91
CA VAL A 273 13.56 -14.28 -18.26
C VAL A 273 13.69 -15.18 -17.03
N ASP A 274 12.58 -15.82 -16.63
CA ASP A 274 12.58 -16.80 -15.53
C ASP A 274 13.54 -17.96 -15.84
N THR A 275 14.33 -18.35 -14.84
CA THR A 275 15.14 -19.56 -14.97
C THR A 275 14.27 -20.80 -14.82
N LEU A 276 14.74 -21.95 -15.30
CA LEU A 276 14.01 -23.22 -15.12
C LEU A 276 13.73 -23.52 -13.63
N ALA A 277 14.67 -23.14 -12.74
CA ALA A 277 14.51 -23.28 -11.30
C ALA A 277 13.38 -22.39 -10.77
N ASP A 278 13.29 -21.14 -11.24
CA ASP A 278 12.22 -20.20 -10.87
C ASP A 278 10.86 -20.75 -11.27
N THR A 279 10.71 -21.20 -12.53
CA THR A 279 9.47 -21.75 -13.06
C THR A 279 9.04 -22.99 -12.26
N THR A 280 9.94 -23.95 -12.10
CA THR A 280 9.65 -25.22 -11.39
C THR A 280 9.27 -24.98 -9.93
N TRP A 281 9.97 -24.06 -9.26
CA TRP A 281 9.68 -23.74 -7.86
C TRP A 281 8.36 -22.97 -7.73
N GLY A 282 8.08 -22.03 -8.63
CA GLY A 282 6.82 -21.29 -8.68
C GLY A 282 5.61 -22.22 -8.84
N GLU A 283 5.69 -23.18 -9.77
CA GLU A 283 4.67 -24.22 -9.97
C GLU A 283 4.47 -25.06 -8.70
N LYS A 284 5.57 -25.50 -8.06
CA LYS A 284 5.51 -26.26 -6.82
C LYS A 284 4.79 -25.49 -5.70
N MET A 285 5.03 -24.19 -5.59
CA MET A 285 4.37 -23.34 -4.59
C MET A 285 2.90 -23.07 -4.91
N ALA A 286 2.55 -22.91 -6.18
CA ALA A 286 1.16 -22.79 -6.63
C ALA A 286 0.35 -24.05 -6.26
N VAL A 287 0.90 -25.25 -6.51
CA VAL A 287 0.30 -26.53 -6.09
C VAL A 287 0.18 -26.61 -4.57
N ARG A 288 1.21 -26.18 -3.83
CA ARG A 288 1.16 -26.16 -2.36
C ARG A 288 0.02 -25.27 -1.84
N ARG A 289 -0.21 -24.11 -2.48
CA ARG A 289 -1.33 -23.22 -2.15
C ARG A 289 -2.68 -23.85 -2.45
N ALA A 290 -2.85 -24.46 -3.63
CA ALA A 290 -4.09 -25.14 -3.99
C ALA A 290 -4.45 -26.24 -2.97
N ASN A 291 -3.49 -27.08 -2.60
CA ASN A 291 -3.67 -28.14 -1.60
C ASN A 291 -4.00 -27.58 -0.20
N PHE A 292 -3.44 -26.42 0.16
CA PHE A 292 -3.75 -25.75 1.42
C PHE A 292 -5.21 -25.27 1.46
N LEU A 293 -5.68 -24.65 0.39
CA LEU A 293 -7.06 -24.17 0.27
C LEU A 293 -8.07 -25.31 0.26
N GLU A 294 -7.78 -26.41 -0.43
CA GLU A 294 -8.64 -27.60 -0.44
C GLU A 294 -8.82 -28.16 0.98
N ARG A 295 -7.72 -28.40 1.70
CA ARG A 295 -7.76 -28.88 3.09
C ARG A 295 -8.48 -27.90 4.04
N GLN A 296 -8.34 -26.60 3.81
CA GLN A 296 -9.07 -25.60 4.58
C GLN A 296 -10.57 -25.70 4.33
N SER A 297 -10.99 -25.79 3.07
CA SER A 297 -12.40 -25.93 2.71
C SER A 297 -13.03 -27.21 3.28
N GLU A 298 -12.28 -28.32 3.31
CA GLU A 298 -12.70 -29.56 3.94
C GLU A 298 -12.86 -29.42 5.46
N ALA A 299 -11.94 -28.72 6.13
CA ALA A 299 -12.03 -28.46 7.56
C ALA A 299 -13.24 -27.60 7.91
N GLU A 300 -13.46 -26.51 7.17
CA GLU A 300 -14.62 -25.61 7.36
C GLU A 300 -15.95 -26.32 7.07
N ALA A 301 -15.99 -27.24 6.09
CA ALA A 301 -17.16 -28.07 5.83
C ALA A 301 -17.45 -29.05 6.99
N ARG A 302 -16.40 -29.67 7.56
CA ARG A 302 -16.54 -30.56 8.73
C ARG A 302 -17.01 -29.83 9.98
N ASP A 303 -16.51 -28.62 10.23
CA ASP A 303 -16.93 -27.82 11.38
C ASP A 303 -18.39 -27.37 11.25
N LYS A 304 -18.82 -27.00 10.04
CA LYS A 304 -20.24 -26.73 9.76
C LYS A 304 -21.11 -27.96 10.01
N ASP A 305 -20.72 -29.14 9.49
CA ASP A 305 -21.46 -30.38 9.71
C ASP A 305 -21.51 -30.81 11.20
N ALA A 306 -20.44 -30.56 11.96
CA ALA A 306 -20.39 -30.81 13.39
C ALA A 306 -21.32 -29.85 14.17
N GLY A 307 -21.31 -28.56 13.83
CA GLY A 307 -22.22 -27.55 14.41
C GLY A 307 -23.69 -27.86 14.12
N PHE A 308 -24.02 -28.29 12.89
CA PHE A 308 -25.37 -28.74 12.53
C PHE A 308 -25.82 -29.97 13.34
N LYS A 309 -24.92 -30.92 13.62
CA LYS A 309 -25.23 -32.11 14.44
C LYS A 309 -25.41 -31.76 15.92
N GLU A 310 -24.62 -30.84 16.45
CA GLU A 310 -24.70 -30.39 17.84
C GLU A 310 -25.98 -29.56 18.09
N GLU A 311 -26.35 -28.69 17.16
CA GLU A 311 -27.60 -27.93 17.20
C GLU A 311 -28.83 -28.85 17.04
N SER A 312 -28.72 -29.89 16.20
CA SER A 312 -29.73 -30.95 16.09
C SER A 312 -29.88 -31.77 17.38
N LEU A 313 -28.78 -32.13 18.07
CA LEU A 313 -28.84 -32.84 19.36
C LEU A 313 -29.41 -31.94 20.49
N ALA A 314 -29.07 -30.65 20.48
CA ALA A 314 -29.58 -29.67 21.44
C ALA A 314 -31.09 -29.37 21.27
N SER A 315 -31.63 -29.54 20.06
CA SER A 315 -33.08 -29.47 19.82
C SER A 315 -33.81 -30.75 20.28
N PHE A 316 -33.21 -31.93 20.07
CA PHE A 316 -33.75 -33.21 20.54
C PHE A 316 -33.81 -33.32 22.07
N THR A 317 -32.80 -32.80 22.76
CA THR A 317 -32.75 -32.80 24.24
C THR A 317 -33.73 -31.80 24.87
N ARG A 318 -34.08 -30.71 24.16
CA ARG A 318 -35.15 -29.78 24.58
C ARG A 318 -36.54 -30.41 24.45
N SER A 319 -36.83 -31.18 23.40
CA SER A 319 -38.09 -31.92 23.28
C SER A 319 -38.24 -33.09 24.26
N ALA A 320 -37.15 -33.65 24.79
CA ALA A 320 -37.21 -34.74 25.77
C ALA A 320 -37.52 -34.28 27.20
N ARG A 321 -37.39 -32.98 27.52
CA ARG A 321 -37.71 -32.41 28.85
C ARG A 321 -39.16 -31.95 29.02
N GLU A 322 -39.99 -31.99 27.97
CA GLU A 322 -41.43 -31.68 28.05
C GLU A 322 -42.32 -32.92 28.25
N ALA A 323 -41.74 -34.11 28.47
CA ALA A 323 -42.47 -35.39 28.55
C ALA A 323 -42.69 -35.95 29.97
N GLU A 324 -42.65 -35.12 31.02
CA GLU A 324 -43.18 -35.46 32.35
C GLU A 324 -44.07 -34.32 32.88
N GLY A 325 -45.38 -34.55 32.99
CA GLY A 325 -46.28 -33.61 33.70
C GLY A 325 -47.70 -33.46 33.16
N VAL A 326 -48.51 -34.50 33.33
CA VAL A 326 -49.96 -34.50 33.66
C VAL A 326 -50.84 -33.33 33.17
N SER A 327 -51.64 -33.65 32.15
CA SER A 327 -53.08 -33.36 31.95
C SER A 327 -53.72 -32.21 32.76
N ARG A 328 -54.21 -31.18 32.05
CA ARG A 328 -55.62 -30.73 32.15
C ARG A 328 -56.06 -29.94 30.91
N GLN A 329 -57.17 -30.39 30.34
CA GLN A 329 -57.87 -29.84 29.19
C GLN A 329 -58.56 -28.50 29.49
N SER A 330 -58.42 -27.53 28.58
CA SER A 330 -59.55 -26.73 28.05
C SER A 330 -59.15 -25.94 26.79
N THR A 331 -59.83 -26.28 25.69
CA THR A 331 -59.90 -25.62 24.36
C THR A 331 -60.95 -24.48 24.35
N PRO A 332 -61.21 -23.74 23.23
CA PRO A 332 -60.34 -23.19 22.15
C PRO A 332 -60.78 -21.77 21.67
N MET A 333 -60.03 -21.14 20.75
CA MET A 333 -60.52 -20.50 19.47
C MET A 333 -59.29 -19.91 18.73
N ALA A 334 -58.82 -20.54 17.64
CA ALA A 334 -59.07 -20.18 16.21
C ALA A 334 -58.08 -19.10 15.68
N ALA A 335 -57.40 -19.18 14.53
CA ALA A 335 -57.36 -20.10 13.37
C ALA A 335 -56.07 -19.78 12.54
N PRO A 336 -55.93 -20.04 11.22
CA PRO A 336 -55.38 -21.28 10.66
C PRO A 336 -54.16 -21.13 9.70
N LYS A 337 -53.21 -22.06 9.84
CA LYS A 337 -52.58 -22.99 8.86
C LYS A 337 -52.16 -22.55 7.43
N HIS A 338 -50.82 -22.65 7.21
CA HIS A 338 -50.09 -23.42 6.17
C HIS A 338 -50.24 -23.06 4.66
N PRO A 339 -49.39 -23.58 3.74
CA PRO A 339 -48.21 -24.45 3.92
C PRO A 339 -46.92 -24.02 3.20
N ARG A 340 -45.85 -24.62 3.69
CA ARG A 340 -44.51 -24.77 3.13
C ARG A 340 -44.51 -25.96 2.15
N LYS A 341 -43.74 -25.87 1.06
CA LYS A 341 -43.31 -27.05 0.27
C LYS A 341 -41.83 -26.91 -0.11
N GLU A 342 -41.08 -27.94 0.23
CA GLU A 342 -39.74 -28.25 -0.28
C GLU A 342 -39.76 -28.55 -1.78
N ARG A 343 -38.62 -28.34 -2.47
CA ARG A 343 -37.99 -29.40 -3.27
C ARG A 343 -36.60 -29.00 -3.81
N ALA A 344 -35.65 -29.88 -3.53
CA ALA A 344 -34.73 -30.58 -4.43
C ALA A 344 -33.82 -29.81 -5.43
N SER A 345 -32.54 -30.17 -5.34
CA SER A 345 -31.44 -29.94 -6.28
C SER A 345 -31.65 -30.57 -7.67
N ARG A 346 -31.15 -29.90 -8.73
CA ARG A 346 -30.20 -30.45 -9.74
C ARG A 346 -29.83 -29.41 -10.80
N HIS A 347 -28.60 -29.55 -11.29
CA HIS A 347 -27.89 -28.78 -12.32
C HIS A 347 -28.67 -28.56 -13.64
N VAL A 348 -28.35 -27.48 -14.37
CA VAL A 348 -27.59 -27.48 -15.65
C VAL A 348 -27.48 -26.04 -16.20
N ASN A 349 -26.32 -25.80 -16.80
CA ASN A 349 -25.78 -24.63 -17.48
C ASN A 349 -26.62 -24.12 -18.67
N THR A 350 -26.37 -22.86 -19.08
CA THR A 350 -26.50 -22.23 -20.43
C THR A 350 -27.40 -20.99 -20.59
N TYR A 351 -26.85 -20.08 -21.42
CA TYR A 351 -27.38 -18.85 -22.04
C TYR A 351 -27.23 -17.56 -21.22
N ARG A 352 -26.24 -16.71 -21.50
CA ARG A 352 -26.11 -15.79 -22.67
C ARG A 352 -27.17 -14.69 -22.62
N GLY A 353 -26.77 -13.52 -22.15
CA GLY A 353 -27.50 -12.26 -22.24
C GLY A 353 -26.51 -11.10 -22.47
N PRO A 354 -26.94 -10.00 -23.12
CA PRO A 354 -26.11 -9.18 -24.01
C PRO A 354 -25.44 -7.98 -23.31
N ALA A 355 -24.40 -7.46 -23.96
CA ALA A 355 -23.82 -6.14 -23.70
C ALA A 355 -24.82 -5.01 -23.98
N PRO A 356 -24.66 -3.83 -23.36
CA PRO A 356 -25.12 -2.59 -23.93
C PRO A 356 -23.98 -1.59 -24.20
N ASP A 357 -24.26 -0.80 -25.23
CA ASP A 357 -23.38 0.03 -26.01
C ASP A 357 -22.80 1.26 -25.32
N VAL A 358 -21.67 1.65 -25.90
CA VAL A 358 -20.91 2.88 -25.72
C VAL A 358 -21.69 4.06 -26.32
N TYR A 359 -21.84 5.16 -25.57
CA TYR A 359 -22.12 6.47 -26.13
C TYR A 359 -21.04 7.46 -25.72
N TYR A 360 -20.30 7.95 -26.72
CA TYR A 360 -19.40 9.09 -26.63
C TYR A 360 -20.21 10.38 -26.57
N HIS A 361 -19.82 11.31 -25.69
CA HIS A 361 -20.12 12.73 -25.87
C HIS A 361 -18.80 13.49 -25.89
N GLU A 362 -18.41 13.90 -27.10
CA GLU A 362 -17.42 14.96 -27.36
C GLU A 362 -17.97 16.28 -26.81
N LEU A 363 -17.15 17.05 -26.10
CA LEU A 363 -17.41 18.46 -25.85
C LEU A 363 -16.22 19.29 -26.32
N ASP A 364 -16.54 20.04 -27.36
CA ASP A 364 -15.73 20.99 -28.10
C ASP A 364 -15.37 22.21 -27.24
N VAL A 365 -14.20 22.75 -27.53
CA VAL A 365 -13.54 23.85 -26.83
C VAL A 365 -13.70 25.08 -27.72
N ASN A 366 -14.63 26.00 -27.40
CA ASN A 366 -14.48 27.46 -27.60
C ASN A 366 -15.78 28.28 -27.41
N ALA A 367 -15.65 29.31 -26.56
CA ALA A 367 -16.39 30.60 -26.52
C ALA A 367 -17.79 30.66 -25.83
N PRO A 368 -18.27 31.87 -25.43
CA PRO A 368 -17.71 32.78 -24.43
C PRO A 368 -18.74 33.16 -23.32
N ARG A 369 -18.23 33.76 -22.22
CA ARG A 369 -18.99 34.26 -21.05
C ARG A 369 -20.05 35.33 -21.40
N SER A 370 -21.29 35.19 -20.90
CA SER A 370 -22.09 36.30 -20.32
C SER A 370 -23.40 35.85 -19.63
N ALA A 371 -23.63 36.41 -18.44
CA ALA A 371 -24.90 36.76 -17.74
C ALA A 371 -25.94 35.70 -17.30
N TYR A 372 -25.99 35.53 -15.97
CA TYR A 372 -26.93 34.94 -14.98
C TYR A 372 -28.40 34.62 -15.37
N PRO A 373 -29.05 33.65 -14.66
CA PRO A 373 -29.75 33.99 -13.41
C PRO A 373 -29.48 33.05 -12.21
N HIS A 374 -29.64 33.61 -11.03
CA HIS A 374 -29.56 32.97 -9.71
C HIS A 374 -30.47 31.74 -9.55
N GLU A 375 -29.93 30.70 -8.91
CA GLU A 375 -30.70 29.66 -8.21
C GLU A 375 -30.19 29.50 -6.76
N PRO A 376 -31.06 29.06 -5.82
CA PRO A 376 -31.01 29.47 -4.42
C PRO A 376 -30.01 28.70 -3.56
N VAL A 377 -29.47 29.44 -2.58
CA VAL A 377 -28.65 28.95 -1.46
C VAL A 377 -29.40 27.85 -0.71
N SER A 378 -28.81 26.65 -0.63
CA SER A 378 -29.28 25.58 0.26
C SER A 378 -29.20 26.03 1.73
N PRO A 379 -30.14 25.61 2.60
CA PRO A 379 -30.13 26.01 4.00
C PRO A 379 -28.91 25.42 4.72
N LEU A 380 -28.31 26.24 5.59
CA LEU A 380 -27.29 25.87 6.57
C LEU A 380 -27.62 24.52 7.23
N GLN A 381 -26.70 23.56 7.13
CA GLN A 381 -26.75 22.35 7.95
C GLN A 381 -26.57 22.76 9.43
N PRO A 382 -27.36 22.23 10.37
CA PRO A 382 -27.19 22.57 11.78
C PRO A 382 -25.82 22.07 12.28
N GLU A 383 -25.12 22.92 13.04
CA GLU A 383 -23.88 22.55 13.73
C GLU A 383 -24.16 21.40 14.70
N ILE A 384 -23.67 20.21 14.37
CA ILE A 384 -23.77 19.03 15.23
C ILE A 384 -22.77 19.22 16.37
N THR A 385 -23.25 19.18 17.61
CA THR A 385 -22.36 19.28 18.77
C THR A 385 -21.42 18.07 18.84
N MET A 386 -20.20 18.25 19.37
CA MET A 386 -19.24 17.14 19.57
C MET A 386 -19.85 15.97 20.35
N PHE A 387 -20.81 16.27 21.24
CA PHE A 387 -21.56 15.27 21.99
C PHE A 387 -22.50 14.46 21.08
N GLU A 388 -23.27 15.10 20.20
CA GLU A 388 -24.14 14.40 19.25
C GLU A 388 -23.36 13.60 18.20
N HIS A 389 -22.19 14.09 17.79
CA HIS A 389 -21.28 13.33 16.94
C HIS A 389 -20.76 12.07 17.64
N ALA A 390 -20.33 12.19 18.91
CA ALA A 390 -19.88 11.05 19.72
C ALA A 390 -21.01 10.04 19.99
N TRP A 391 -22.21 10.54 20.30
CA TRP A 391 -23.40 9.72 20.51
C TRP A 391 -23.81 8.96 19.25
N ASN A 392 -23.86 9.63 18.10
CA ASN A 392 -24.19 9.01 16.81
C ASN A 392 -23.13 8.00 16.36
N THR A 393 -21.85 8.25 16.64
CA THR A 393 -20.76 7.31 16.31
C THR A 393 -20.89 6.04 17.15
N THR A 394 -21.20 6.17 18.45
CA THR A 394 -21.31 5.04 19.38
C THR A 394 -22.50 4.12 19.06
N LEU A 395 -23.59 4.66 18.50
CA LEU A 395 -24.78 3.88 18.16
C LEU A 395 -24.77 3.32 16.74
N LYS A 396 -23.92 3.85 15.85
CA LYS A 396 -23.90 3.47 14.41
C LYS A 396 -22.66 2.68 14.02
N GLN A 397 -21.63 2.59 14.87
CA GLN A 397 -20.54 1.65 14.66
C GLN A 397 -20.93 0.25 15.13
N ASP A 398 -20.82 -0.71 14.22
CA ASP A 398 -20.89 -2.14 14.54
C ASP A 398 -19.65 -2.54 15.37
N PRO A 399 -19.81 -2.97 16.63
CA PRO A 399 -18.69 -3.32 17.51
C PRO A 399 -17.89 -4.55 17.03
N LEU A 400 -18.36 -5.28 16.02
CA LEU A 400 -17.67 -6.46 15.48
C LEU A 400 -16.91 -6.18 14.18
N ALA A 401 -16.97 -4.96 13.63
CA ALA A 401 -16.30 -4.63 12.37
C ALA A 401 -14.77 -4.50 12.48
N ASP A 402 -14.20 -4.44 13.70
CA ASP A 402 -12.76 -4.23 13.94
C ASP A 402 -12.05 -5.42 14.61
N SER A 403 -12.70 -6.59 14.72
CA SER A 403 -12.18 -7.74 15.48
C SER A 403 -11.78 -8.92 14.60
N ASP A 404 -10.77 -8.76 13.74
CA ASP A 404 -10.10 -9.88 13.03
C ASP A 404 -8.57 -9.83 13.19
N GLY A 405 -8.10 -9.35 14.35
CA GLY A 405 -6.70 -9.30 14.73
C GLY A 405 -6.44 -9.97 16.07
N ASP A 406 -6.25 -11.29 16.07
CA ASP A 406 -5.75 -12.05 17.22
C ASP A 406 -4.33 -11.58 17.56
N ASP A 407 -4.23 -10.62 18.50
CA ASP A 407 -3.13 -10.38 19.47
C ASP A 407 -3.29 -9.01 20.20
N GLN A 408 -4.53 -8.58 20.52
CA GLN A 408 -4.78 -7.27 21.19
C GLN A 408 -5.77 -7.28 22.38
N ASP A 409 -6.17 -8.44 22.89
CA ASP A 409 -7.25 -8.53 23.88
C ASP A 409 -7.00 -7.73 25.19
N GLN A 410 -5.76 -7.62 25.65
CA GLN A 410 -5.49 -6.89 26.90
C GLN A 410 -5.56 -5.37 26.74
N ASN A 411 -5.14 -4.84 25.59
CA ASN A 411 -5.15 -3.39 25.34
C ASN A 411 -6.56 -2.89 25.01
N ILE A 412 -7.34 -3.69 24.28
CA ILE A 412 -8.74 -3.38 23.98
C ILE A 412 -9.55 -3.39 25.27
N LYS A 413 -9.35 -4.39 26.14
CA LYS A 413 -10.02 -4.43 27.46
C LYS A 413 -9.66 -3.23 28.34
N LEU A 414 -8.39 -2.84 28.41
CA LEU A 414 -7.94 -1.66 29.17
C LEU A 414 -8.54 -0.36 28.63
N ASP A 415 -8.67 -0.23 27.32
CA ASP A 415 -9.30 0.93 26.69
C ASP A 415 -10.82 0.97 26.97
N TYR A 416 -11.50 -0.18 26.90
CA TYR A 416 -12.90 -0.30 27.29
C TYR A 416 -13.15 0.05 28.77
N GLU A 417 -12.31 -0.43 29.68
CA GLU A 417 -12.40 -0.13 31.11
C GLU A 417 -12.21 1.37 31.39
N ARG A 418 -11.25 2.01 30.70
CA ARG A 418 -11.03 3.47 30.79
C ARG A 418 -12.19 4.28 30.23
N ARG A 419 -12.77 3.84 29.11
CA ARG A 419 -13.94 4.50 28.49
C ARG A 419 -15.18 4.36 29.37
N LEU A 420 -15.43 3.18 29.94
CA LEU A 420 -16.52 2.96 30.90
C LEU A 420 -16.35 3.80 32.18
N TYR A 421 -15.12 3.94 32.67
CA TYR A 421 -14.81 4.79 33.81
C TYR A 421 -15.12 6.28 33.52
N ILE A 422 -14.75 6.78 32.33
CA ILE A 422 -15.07 8.15 31.90
C ILE A 422 -16.58 8.34 31.76
N LEU A 423 -17.29 7.39 31.13
CA LEU A 423 -18.74 7.47 30.95
C LEU A 423 -19.48 7.47 32.29
N ASN A 424 -19.05 6.66 33.27
CA ASN A 424 -19.63 6.67 34.60
C ASN A 424 -19.33 7.97 35.37
N ASN A 425 -18.19 8.61 35.13
CA ASN A 425 -17.83 9.87 35.79
C ASN A 425 -18.52 11.11 35.20
N ILE A 426 -19.01 11.04 33.96
CA ILE A 426 -19.73 12.12 33.27
C ILE A 426 -21.25 11.98 33.48
N ARG A 427 -21.74 10.77 33.79
CA ARG A 427 -23.16 10.52 34.05
C ARG A 427 -23.62 11.22 35.33
N GLY A 428 -24.31 12.35 35.19
CA GLY A 428 -24.90 13.11 36.30
C GLY A 428 -24.19 14.42 36.67
N ARG A 429 -23.23 14.91 35.87
CA ARG A 429 -22.69 16.27 36.03
C ARG A 429 -23.43 17.25 35.12
N GLU A 430 -23.73 18.44 35.65
CA GLU A 430 -24.34 19.53 34.88
C GLU A 430 -23.38 20.04 33.78
N PRO A 431 -23.88 20.47 32.61
CA PRO A 431 -23.07 21.06 31.55
C PRO A 431 -22.30 22.28 32.06
N THR A 432 -21.09 22.49 31.56
CA THR A 432 -20.30 23.69 31.87
C THR A 432 -21.07 24.94 31.40
N PRO A 433 -21.25 25.99 32.23
CA PRO A 433 -22.05 27.16 31.84
C PRO A 433 -21.40 27.96 30.71
N ASP A 434 -22.24 28.52 29.84
CA ASP A 434 -21.81 29.37 28.73
C ASP A 434 -21.15 30.68 29.20
N HIS A 435 -20.05 31.06 28.53
CA HIS A 435 -19.37 32.33 28.75
C HIS A 435 -20.28 33.51 28.41
N ILE A 436 -20.70 34.27 29.43
CA ILE A 436 -21.42 35.53 29.25
C ILE A 436 -20.42 36.62 28.83
N GLU A 437 -20.49 37.05 27.58
CA GLU A 437 -19.97 38.34 27.14
C GLU A 437 -20.77 39.47 27.81
N ASN A 438 -20.10 40.30 28.59
CA ASN A 438 -20.62 41.61 28.99
C ASN A 438 -19.54 42.66 28.83
N GLY A 439 -19.64 43.45 27.77
CA GLY A 439 -18.85 44.65 27.57
C GLY A 439 -19.27 45.76 28.52
N ASN A 440 -18.31 46.44 29.15
CA ASN A 440 -18.28 47.90 29.21
C ASN A 440 -16.98 48.45 29.82
N ARG A 441 -16.37 49.36 29.05
CA ARG A 441 -15.79 50.65 29.47
C ARG A 441 -14.57 50.70 30.41
N ARG A 442 -13.57 51.38 29.83
CA ARG A 442 -12.78 52.54 30.33
C ARG A 442 -11.47 52.28 31.10
N GLN A 443 -10.42 52.63 30.34
CA GLN A 443 -9.30 53.52 30.66
C GLN A 443 -8.05 52.99 31.38
N PRO A 444 -6.87 53.57 31.03
CA PRO A 444 -5.56 53.00 31.31
C PRO A 444 -4.95 53.59 32.58
N ILE A 445 -4.18 52.80 33.33
CA ILE A 445 -3.35 53.27 34.43
C ILE A 445 -2.00 52.53 34.39
N LEU A 446 -0.97 53.31 34.06
CA LEU A 446 0.46 53.10 34.38
C LEU A 446 0.65 52.94 35.90
N ILE A 447 1.65 52.15 36.32
CA ILE A 447 2.47 52.19 37.57
C ILE A 447 3.25 50.86 37.57
N SER A 448 4.54 50.71 37.84
CA SER A 448 5.74 51.55 37.95
C SER A 448 6.92 50.58 37.87
#